data_AF-A0A920RA68-F1
#
_entry.id   AF-A0A920RA68-F1
#
_cell.length_a   1.000
_cell.length_b   1.000
_cell.length_c   1.000
_cell.angle_alpha   90.00
_cell.angle_beta   90.00
_cell.angle_gamma   90.00
#
_symmetry.space_group_name_H-M   'P 1'
#
loop_
_entity.id
_entity.type
_entity.pdbx_description
1 polymer ?
#
loop_
_entity_poly.entity_id
_entity_poly.type
_entity_poly.pdbx_seq_one_letter_code
_entity_poly.pdbx_strand_id
1 'polypeptide(L)'
;MPAQSLIFRMLSSIGRIDQTKLRTGQFTEEDWPGFNNAVAKLKDRPLFIDDSSSVSPMEMRARARRIVREHGQLGMVVVDYLQLMQIKGRMKTGLTKFPKFLAP
;
A
#
# COMPACT_ATOMS: atom_id res chain seq x y z
N MET A 1 -3.44 5.22 -1.77
CA MET A 1 -4.52 4.61 -0.97
C MET A 1 -4.12 4.79 0.49
N PRO A 2 -5.00 5.32 1.38
CA PRO A 2 -4.63 5.54 2.77
C PRO A 2 -4.39 4.24 3.55
N ALA A 3 -3.48 4.26 4.52
CA ALA A 3 -3.17 3.09 5.35
C ALA A 3 -4.41 2.45 6.01
N GLN A 4 -5.33 3.29 6.50
CA GLN A 4 -6.57 2.84 7.13
C GLN A 4 -7.45 1.99 6.21
N SER A 5 -7.50 2.32 4.91
CA SER A 5 -8.28 1.53 3.94
C SER A 5 -7.72 0.11 3.77
N LEU A 6 -6.40 -0.06 3.88
CA LEU A 6 -5.75 -1.37 3.80
C LEU A 6 -6.07 -2.19 5.06
N ILE A 7 -5.99 -1.56 6.23
CA ILE A 7 -6.34 -2.18 7.51
C ILE A 7 -7.79 -2.68 7.51
N PHE A 8 -8.75 -1.88 7.03
CA PHE A 8 -10.14 -2.32 6.92
C PHE A 8 -10.33 -3.52 5.98
N ARG A 9 -9.60 -3.58 4.86
CA ARG A 9 -9.64 -4.75 3.97
C ARG A 9 -9.07 -6.00 4.67
N MET A 10 -8.00 -5.86 5.44
CA MET A 10 -7.44 -6.97 6.22
C MET A 10 -8.41 -7.46 7.31
N LEU A 11 -9.02 -6.54 8.06
CA LEU A 11 -10.02 -6.88 9.08
C LEU A 11 -11.24 -7.57 8.48
N SER A 12 -11.76 -7.05 7.36
CA SER A 12 -12.88 -7.65 6.63
C SER A 12 -12.54 -9.08 6.20
N SER A 13 -11.36 -9.28 5.61
CA SER A 13 -10.93 -10.59 5.11
C SER A 13 -10.73 -11.61 6.24
N ILE A 14 -10.07 -11.22 7.33
CA ILE A 14 -9.76 -12.12 8.45
C ILE A 14 -11.00 -12.41 9.30
N GLY A 15 -11.76 -11.36 9.61
CA GLY A 15 -12.95 -11.43 10.46
C GLY A 15 -14.22 -11.89 9.75
N ARG A 16 -14.19 -11.98 8.41
CA ARG A 16 -15.36 -12.23 7.55
C ARG A 16 -16.51 -11.24 7.80
N ILE A 17 -16.16 -9.98 8.01
CA ILE A 17 -17.11 -8.89 8.27
C ILE A 17 -17.28 -8.07 7.00
N ASP A 18 -18.51 -7.67 6.73
CA ASP A 18 -18.81 -6.72 5.66
C ASP A 18 -17.99 -5.42 5.83
N GLN A 19 -17.33 -5.02 4.75
CA GLN A 19 -16.41 -3.87 4.78
C GLN A 19 -17.14 -2.53 4.99
N THR A 20 -18.42 -2.43 4.57
CA THR A 20 -19.24 -1.24 4.83
C THR A 20 -19.53 -1.13 6.32
N LYS A 21 -19.87 -2.22 7.01
CA LYS A 21 -20.06 -2.22 8.47
C LYS A 21 -18.80 -1.75 9.21
N LEU A 22 -17.62 -2.22 8.82
CA LEU A 22 -16.34 -1.76 9.38
C LEU A 22 -16.11 -0.25 9.18
N ARG A 23 -16.50 0.27 8.01
CA ARG A 23 -16.33 1.69 7.67
C ARG A 23 -17.34 2.59 8.39
N THR A 24 -18.58 2.13 8.57
CA THR A 24 -19.66 2.90 9.19
C THR A 24 -19.73 2.72 10.70
N GLY A 25 -19.10 1.69 11.25
CA GLY A 25 -19.19 1.32 12.66
C GLY A 25 -20.51 0.62 13.04
N GLN A 26 -21.33 0.24 12.06
CA GLN A 26 -22.63 -0.39 12.30
C GLN A 26 -22.49 -1.91 12.39
N PHE A 27 -22.05 -2.38 13.56
CA PHE A 27 -21.89 -3.81 13.85
C PHE A 27 -23.18 -4.38 14.44
N THR A 28 -23.47 -5.64 14.10
CA THR A 28 -24.42 -6.46 14.85
C THR A 28 -23.70 -7.21 15.97
N GLU A 29 -24.46 -7.73 16.93
CA GLU A 29 -23.91 -8.58 18.01
C GLU A 29 -23.09 -9.77 17.46
N GLU A 30 -23.52 -10.32 16.34
CA GLU A 30 -22.87 -11.45 15.66
C GLU A 30 -21.54 -11.09 14.98
N ASP A 31 -21.30 -9.81 14.66
CA ASP A 31 -20.06 -9.37 14.01
C ASP A 31 -18.91 -9.22 15.01
N TRP A 32 -19.20 -8.91 16.28
CA TRP A 32 -18.19 -8.62 17.31
C TRP A 32 -17.17 -9.75 17.53
N PRO A 33 -17.56 -11.04 17.61
CA PRO A 33 -16.60 -12.13 17.74
C PRO A 33 -15.60 -12.18 16.57
N GLY A 34 -16.09 -11.99 15.34
CA GLY A 34 -15.25 -11.95 14.13
C GLY A 34 -14.29 -10.77 14.15
N PHE A 35 -14.77 -9.61 14.61
CA PHE A 35 -14.00 -8.37 14.66
C PHE A 35 -12.86 -8.48 15.65
N ASN A 36 -13.18 -8.89 16.88
CA ASN A 36 -12.22 -9.04 17.97
C ASN A 36 -11.13 -10.05 17.61
N ASN A 37 -11.51 -11.18 16.97
CA ASN A 37 -10.55 -12.16 16.48
C ASN A 37 -9.63 -11.57 15.39
N ALA A 38 -10.17 -10.80 14.44
CA ALA A 38 -9.37 -10.18 13.39
C ALA A 38 -8.38 -9.16 13.94
N VAL A 39 -8.83 -8.31 14.89
CA VAL A 39 -7.98 -7.35 15.59
C VAL A 39 -6.88 -8.06 16.36
N ALA A 40 -7.22 -9.09 17.15
CA ALA A 40 -6.24 -9.86 17.91
C ALA A 40 -5.17 -10.50 17.01
N LYS A 41 -5.56 -11.01 15.83
CA LYS A 41 -4.62 -11.58 14.86
C LYS A 41 -3.67 -10.55 14.24
N LEU A 42 -4.07 -9.28 14.13
CA LEU A 42 -3.29 -8.21 13.51
C LEU A 42 -2.46 -7.41 14.52
N LYS A 43 -2.95 -7.21 15.74
CA LYS A 43 -2.39 -6.30 16.74
C LYS A 43 -0.89 -6.49 16.97
N ASP A 44 -0.46 -7.74 17.10
CA ASP A 44 0.92 -8.08 17.48
C ASP A 44 1.78 -8.48 16.28
N ARG A 45 1.33 -8.18 15.04
CA ARG A 45 2.08 -8.50 13.82
C ARG A 45 2.99 -7.35 13.43
N PRO A 46 4.25 -7.61 13.04
CA PRO A 46 5.16 -6.60 12.53
C PRO A 46 4.76 -6.19 11.11
N LEU A 47 3.69 -5.40 11.00
CA LEU A 47 3.15 -4.86 9.76
C LEU A 47 3.48 -3.37 9.67
N PHE A 48 4.26 -3.00 8.65
CA PHE A 48 4.63 -1.61 8.39
C PHE A 48 3.93 -1.15 7.12
N ILE A 49 3.13 -0.07 7.23
CA ILE A 49 2.42 0.52 6.10
C ILE A 49 2.99 1.91 5.85
N ASP A 50 3.38 2.15 4.60
CA ASP A 50 3.85 3.45 4.12
C ASP A 50 2.89 3.90 3.02
N ASP A 51 2.07 4.90 3.29
CA ASP A 51 1.11 5.48 2.34
C ASP A 51 1.60 6.79 1.72
N SER A 52 2.91 7.06 1.80
CA SER A 52 3.55 8.19 1.13
C SER A 52 3.29 8.16 -0.38
N SER A 53 2.94 9.32 -0.95
CA SER A 53 2.80 9.45 -2.41
C SER A 53 4.16 9.53 -3.09
N SER A 54 4.22 9.15 -4.37
CA SER A 54 5.35 9.44 -5.26
C SER A 54 6.72 8.88 -4.82
N VAL A 55 6.76 7.74 -4.14
CA VAL A 55 7.99 7.09 -3.66
C VAL A 55 8.80 6.51 -4.83
N SER A 56 10.11 6.76 -4.87
CA SER A 56 11.03 6.12 -5.81
C SER A 56 11.49 4.73 -5.32
N PRO A 57 11.91 3.82 -6.22
CA PRO A 57 12.46 2.53 -5.81
C PRO A 57 13.66 2.63 -4.85
N MET A 58 14.49 3.68 -5.00
CA MET A 58 15.63 3.92 -4.11
C MET A 58 15.20 4.31 -2.70
N GLU A 59 14.19 5.19 -2.58
CA GLU A 59 13.62 5.59 -1.29
C GLU A 59 12.93 4.41 -0.61
N MET A 60 12.13 3.63 -1.34
CA MET A 60 11.53 2.40 -0.82
C MET A 60 12.61 1.45 -0.26
N ARG A 61 13.70 1.22 -1.02
CA ARG A 61 14.81 0.37 -0.58
C ARG A 61 15.49 0.92 0.68
N ALA A 62 15.63 2.25 0.79
CA ALA A 62 16.21 2.88 1.98
C ALA A 62 15.31 2.72 3.21
N ARG A 63 13.99 2.93 3.06
CA ARG A 63 13.00 2.73 4.13
C ARG A 63 12.92 1.27 4.58
N ALA A 64 12.90 0.32 3.66
CA ALA A 64 12.96 -1.11 3.97
C ALA A 64 14.22 -1.48 4.77
N ARG A 65 15.40 -0.98 4.39
CA ARG A 65 16.63 -1.22 5.16
C ARG A 65 16.58 -0.61 6.56
N ARG A 66 15.95 0.55 6.72
CA ARG A 66 15.76 1.18 8.03
C ARG A 66 14.89 0.31 8.92
N ILE A 67 13.75 -0.16 8.41
CA ILE A 67 12.87 -1.09 9.14
C ILE A 67 13.65 -2.35 9.53
N VAL A 68 14.49 -2.90 8.63
CA VAL A 68 15.28 -4.09 8.96
C VAL A 68 16.25 -3.87 10.12
N ARG A 69 16.87 -2.68 10.18
CA ARG A 69 17.78 -2.31 11.27
C ARG A 69 17.06 -2.10 12.59
N GLU A 70 15.87 -1.50 12.55
CA GLU A 70 15.10 -1.14 13.75
C GLU A 70 14.27 -2.32 14.30
N HIS A 71 13.84 -3.24 13.44
CA HIS A 71 12.83 -4.26 13.77
C HIS A 71 13.23 -5.71 13.38
N GLY A 72 14.41 -5.91 12.79
CA GLY A 72 14.87 -7.23 12.36
C GLY A 72 14.43 -7.59 10.93
N GLN A 73 14.52 -8.87 10.56
CA GLN A 73 14.37 -9.27 9.15
C GLN A 73 12.95 -9.01 8.59
N LEU A 74 12.88 -8.46 7.38
CA LEU A 74 11.64 -8.37 6.61
C LEU A 74 11.38 -9.69 5.88
N GLY A 75 10.18 -10.25 6.05
CA GLY A 75 9.74 -11.44 5.32
C GLY A 75 9.20 -11.13 3.92
N MET A 76 8.60 -9.96 3.72
CA MET A 76 7.98 -9.56 2.46
C MET A 76 7.87 -8.04 2.34
N VAL A 77 7.96 -7.53 1.11
CA VAL A 77 7.63 -6.15 0.75
C VAL A 77 6.57 -6.19 -0.35
N VAL A 78 5.44 -5.53 -0.13
CA VAL A 78 4.34 -5.43 -1.09
C VAL A 78 4.22 -3.98 -1.55
N VAL A 79 4.00 -3.79 -2.84
CA VAL A 79 3.87 -2.46 -3.47
C VAL A 79 2.52 -2.36 -4.14
N ASP A 80 1.70 -1.39 -3.71
CA ASP A 80 0.40 -1.07 -4.28
C ASP A 80 0.36 0.43 -4.60
N TYR A 81 0.57 0.90 -5.84
CA TYR A 81 0.68 0.22 -7.13
C TYR A 81 1.93 0.72 -7.87
N LEU A 82 2.68 -0.19 -8.51
CA LEU A 82 4.04 0.06 -9.01
C LEU A 82 4.11 1.23 -10.01
N GLN A 83 3.05 1.46 -10.79
CA GLN A 83 2.99 2.54 -11.78
C GLN A 83 3.09 3.95 -11.18
N LEU A 84 2.83 4.13 -9.89
CA LEU A 84 2.97 5.44 -9.24
C LEU A 84 4.38 5.77 -8.77
N MET A 85 5.29 4.81 -8.81
CA MET A 85 6.65 5.07 -8.38
C MET A 85 7.33 6.10 -9.29
N GLN A 86 8.00 7.07 -8.67
CA GLN A 86 8.73 8.11 -9.41
C GLN A 86 10.14 7.62 -9.72
N ILE A 87 10.47 7.55 -11.01
CA ILE A 87 11.85 7.28 -11.45
C ILE A 87 12.45 8.60 -11.90
N LYS A 88 13.36 9.15 -11.09
CA LYS A 88 14.14 10.33 -11.47
C LYS A 88 14.88 10.03 -12.79
N GLY A 89 14.65 10.83 -13.83
CA GLY A 89 15.30 10.69 -15.14
C GLY A 89 14.46 10.05 -16.25
N ARG A 90 13.27 9.51 -15.98
CA ARG A 90 12.35 9.12 -17.07
C ARG A 90 11.64 10.37 -17.59
N MET A 91 12.25 10.99 -18.61
CA MET A 91 11.58 11.97 -19.46
C MET A 91 10.27 11.34 -19.93
N LYS A 92 9.13 11.97 -19.64
CA LYS A 92 7.88 11.61 -20.32
C LYS A 92 8.13 11.91 -21.79
N THR A 93 8.26 10.90 -22.64
CA THR A 93 8.31 11.06 -24.09
C THR A 93 6.90 11.45 -24.56
N GLY A 94 6.48 12.67 -24.22
CA GLY A 94 5.37 13.35 -24.84
C GLY A 94 5.91 14.09 -26.05
N LEU A 95 5.56 13.62 -27.24
CA LEU A 95 5.77 14.30 -28.52
C LEU A 95 7.26 14.54 -28.87
N THR A 96 7.94 13.49 -29.33
CA THR A 96 8.88 13.69 -30.44
C THR A 96 8.07 14.23 -31.61
N LYS A 97 7.98 15.56 -31.71
CA LYS A 97 7.64 16.22 -32.98
C LYS A 97 8.69 15.73 -33.96
N PHE A 98 8.31 14.83 -34.87
CA PHE A 98 9.11 14.54 -36.05
C PHE A 98 9.37 15.88 -36.74
N PRO A 99 10.64 16.29 -36.95
CA PRO A 99 10.88 17.41 -37.82
C PRO A 99 10.43 16.95 -39.21
N LYS A 100 9.42 17.61 -39.77
CA LYS A 100 9.12 17.52 -41.20
C LYS A 100 10.33 18.10 -41.93
N PHE A 101 11.36 17.27 -42.11
CA PHE A 101 12.38 17.54 -43.09
C PHE A 101 11.79 17.19 -44.45
N LEU A 102 11.53 18.27 -45.17
CA LEU A 102 11.44 18.37 -46.62
C LEU A 102 12.30 17.32 -47.31
N ALA A 103 11.71 16.65 -48.28
CA ALA A 103 12.41 16.03 -49.40
C ALA A 103 11.59 16.33 -50.66
N PRO A 104 12.27 16.40 -51.82
CA PRO A 104 12.20 17.50 -52.81
C PRO A 104 10.89 17.65 -53.58
#